data_AF-A0A292SDJ2-F1
#
_entry.id   AF-A0A292SDJ2-F1
#
_cell.length_a   1.000
_cell.length_b   1.000
_cell.length_c   1.000
_cell.angle_alpha   90.00
_cell.angle_beta   90.00
_cell.angle_gamma   90.00
#
_symmetry.space_group_name_H-M   'P 1'
#
loop_
_entity.id
_entity.type
_entity.pdbx_description
1 polymer ?
#
loop_
_entity_poly.entity_id
_entity_poly.type
_entity_poly.pdbx_seq_one_letter_code
_entity_poly.pdbx_strand_id
1 'polypeptide(L)'
;MHNDKVVLIEDIEREPDKTLQYKFEGKISELEDCTVDAELEIKSLGDFIEVKGEVSGSLKLECDRCLNKYDYDFDIDIDETYAKRSLYDEYSQELELQSGQFITDLNGAKEIDIYDLLYQSVILALPNKKVCGINCNEGLFVSDEDMEVHDERMDVFKNIKINPKNN
;
A
#
# COMPACT_ATOMS: atom_id res chain seq x y z
N MET A 1 -25.86 5.80 -7.16
CA MET A 1 -24.56 5.09 -7.13
C MET A 1 -24.46 4.50 -5.74
N HIS A 2 -24.36 3.18 -5.65
CA HIS A 2 -24.71 2.42 -4.44
C HIS A 2 -23.79 2.71 -3.26
N ASN A 3 -24.42 2.77 -2.09
CA ASN A 3 -23.88 3.17 -0.79
C ASN A 3 -23.13 2.00 -0.09
N ASP A 4 -22.58 1.06 -0.85
CA ASP A 4 -22.07 -0.23 -0.36
C ASP A 4 -20.67 -0.16 0.27
N LYS A 5 -20.13 1.04 0.52
CA LYS A 5 -18.73 1.23 0.97
C LYS A 5 -18.60 1.71 2.42
N VAL A 6 -19.72 2.06 3.04
CA VAL A 6 -19.76 2.64 4.39
C VAL A 6 -20.55 1.71 5.31
N VAL A 7 -20.08 1.59 6.54
CA VAL A 7 -20.77 0.85 7.61
C VAL A 7 -21.26 1.86 8.63
N LEU A 8 -22.58 1.89 8.88
CA LEU A 8 -23.17 2.75 9.90
C LEU A 8 -22.95 2.15 11.29
N ILE A 9 -22.51 2.97 12.24
CA ILE A 9 -22.30 2.54 13.63
C ILE A 9 -23.60 2.08 14.28
N GLU A 10 -24.72 2.67 13.88
CA GLU A 10 -26.05 2.27 14.35
C GLU A 10 -26.40 0.83 13.94
N ASP A 11 -25.93 0.35 12.79
CA ASP A 11 -26.19 -1.02 12.34
C ASP A 11 -25.39 -2.03 13.16
N ILE A 12 -24.16 -1.68 13.56
CA ILE A 12 -23.34 -2.50 14.46
C ILE A 12 -23.99 -2.58 15.85
N GLU A 13 -24.52 -1.47 16.39
CA GLU A 13 -25.17 -1.45 17.72
C GLU A 13 -26.51 -2.19 17.78
N ARG A 14 -27.16 -2.41 16.63
CA ARG A 14 -28.42 -3.17 16.56
C ARG A 14 -28.21 -4.67 16.67
N GLU A 15 -27.02 -5.17 16.34
CA GLU A 15 -26.70 -6.58 16.43
C GLU A 15 -26.60 -7.04 17.89
N PRO A 16 -27.09 -8.25 18.22
CA PRO A 16 -27.24 -8.72 19.60
C PRO A 16 -25.90 -8.89 20.33
N ASP A 17 -24.84 -9.19 19.60
CA ASP A 17 -23.46 -9.32 20.06
C ASP A 17 -22.61 -8.09 19.72
N LYS A 18 -23.23 -7.03 19.19
CA LYS A 18 -22.59 -5.81 18.72
C LYS A 18 -21.45 -6.06 17.72
N THR A 19 -21.58 -7.15 16.97
CA THR A 19 -20.57 -7.59 16.01
C THR A 19 -21.23 -7.71 14.65
N LEU A 20 -20.65 -7.07 13.64
CA LEU A 20 -21.13 -7.06 12.27
C LEU A 20 -20.09 -7.72 11.37
N GLN A 21 -20.50 -8.77 10.67
CA GLN A 21 -19.69 -9.38 9.62
C GLN A 21 -19.92 -8.62 8.31
N TYR A 22 -18.84 -8.13 7.71
CA TYR A 22 -18.87 -7.32 6.50
C TYR A 22 -17.96 -7.95 5.45
N LYS A 23 -18.53 -8.24 4.27
CA LYS A 23 -17.78 -8.75 3.12
C LYS A 23 -17.75 -7.71 2.03
N PHE A 24 -16.56 -7.47 1.48
CA PHE A 24 -16.35 -6.58 0.36
C PHE A 24 -15.66 -7.32 -0.77
N GLU A 25 -16.30 -7.37 -1.93
CA GLU A 25 -15.69 -7.85 -3.17
C GLU A 25 -15.79 -6.71 -4.18
N GLY A 26 -14.64 -6.22 -4.63
CA GLY A 26 -14.64 -5.02 -5.46
C GLY A 26 -13.30 -4.65 -6.06
N LYS A 27 -13.25 -3.42 -6.57
CA LYS A 27 -12.04 -2.83 -7.14
C LYS A 27 -11.73 -1.51 -6.44
N ILE A 28 -10.44 -1.27 -6.24
CA ILE A 28 -9.94 0.04 -5.80
C ILE A 28 -9.62 0.86 -7.05
N SER A 29 -10.39 1.91 -7.31
CA SER A 29 -10.27 2.76 -8.51
C SER A 29 -8.97 3.55 -8.61
N GLU A 30 -8.33 3.82 -7.49
CA GLU A 30 -7.09 4.57 -7.34
C GLU A 30 -5.86 3.74 -7.74
N LEU A 31 -6.01 2.42 -7.85
CA LEU A 31 -4.96 1.47 -8.17
C LEU A 31 -5.24 0.78 -9.52
N GLU A 32 -4.19 0.53 -10.30
CA GLU A 32 -4.32 -0.06 -11.63
C GLU A 32 -4.67 -1.56 -11.56
N ASP A 33 -5.79 -1.95 -12.18
CA ASP A 33 -6.31 -3.32 -12.21
C ASP A 33 -6.39 -3.99 -10.81
N CYS A 34 -6.66 -3.22 -9.76
CA CYS A 34 -6.72 -3.72 -8.39
C CYS A 34 -8.08 -4.36 -8.08
N THR A 35 -8.07 -5.65 -7.76
CA THR A 35 -9.21 -6.41 -7.22
C THR A 35 -8.94 -6.75 -5.76
N VAL A 36 -9.96 -6.57 -4.92
CA VAL A 36 -9.89 -6.80 -3.48
C VAL A 36 -11.08 -7.67 -3.05
N ASP A 37 -10.78 -8.68 -2.26
CA ASP A 37 -11.73 -9.47 -1.50
C ASP A 37 -11.38 -9.33 -0.01
N ALA A 38 -12.34 -8.89 0.80
CA ALA A 38 -12.15 -8.64 2.22
C ALA A 38 -13.27 -9.28 3.03
N GLU A 39 -12.88 -9.97 4.10
CA GLU A 39 -13.78 -10.47 5.14
C GLU A 39 -13.43 -9.78 6.47
N LEU A 40 -14.31 -8.89 6.91
CA LEU A 40 -14.11 -8.06 8.10
C LEU A 40 -15.15 -8.37 9.18
N GLU A 41 -14.68 -8.50 10.41
CA GLU A 41 -15.46 -8.49 11.63
C GLU A 41 -15.34 -7.10 12.28
N ILE A 42 -16.48 -6.42 12.39
CA ILE A 42 -16.57 -5.08 12.98
C ILE A 42 -17.29 -5.20 14.31
N LYS A 43 -16.61 -4.91 15.40
CA LYS A 43 -17.12 -5.09 16.76
C LYS A 43 -17.16 -3.78 17.52
N SER A 44 -18.32 -3.45 18.08
CA SER A 44 -18.46 -2.29 18.95
C SER A 44 -18.12 -2.62 20.41
N LEU A 45 -17.17 -1.86 20.96
CA LEU A 45 -16.64 -1.99 22.32
C LEU A 45 -16.87 -0.69 23.11
N GLY A 46 -18.13 -0.41 23.46
CA GLY A 46 -18.47 0.79 24.25
C GLY A 46 -18.24 2.06 23.44
N ASP A 47 -17.19 2.83 23.76
CA ASP A 47 -16.79 4.04 23.04
C ASP A 47 -15.85 3.78 21.86
N PHE A 48 -15.38 2.53 21.70
CA PHE A 48 -14.49 2.13 20.61
C PHE A 48 -15.19 1.17 19.64
N ILE A 49 -14.63 1.04 18.44
CA ILE A 49 -15.01 0.04 17.43
C ILE A 49 -13.72 -0.63 16.97
N GLU A 50 -13.69 -1.95 17.02
CA GLU A 50 -12.58 -2.78 16.54
C GLU A 50 -12.97 -3.35 15.18
N VAL A 51 -12.08 -3.24 14.19
CA VAL A 51 -12.23 -3.82 12.86
C VAL A 51 -11.09 -4.80 12.64
N LYS A 52 -11.44 -6.08 12.49
CA LYS A 52 -10.47 -7.16 12.27
C LYS A 52 -10.84 -7.96 11.04
N GLY A 53 -9.86 -8.45 10.30
CA GLY A 53 -10.16 -9.33 9.17
C GLY A 53 -9.01 -9.54 8.22
N GLU A 54 -9.27 -10.34 7.20
CA GLU A 54 -8.30 -10.69 6.16
C GLU A 54 -8.72 -10.01 4.86
N VAL A 55 -7.73 -9.45 4.15
CA VAL A 55 -7.90 -8.80 2.87
C VAL A 55 -6.92 -9.40 1.89
N SER A 56 -7.44 -9.98 0.82
CA SER A 56 -6.64 -10.57 -0.24
C SER A 56 -6.98 -9.94 -1.58
N GLY A 57 -6.03 -9.98 -2.51
CA GLY A 57 -6.28 -9.40 -3.82
C GLY A 57 -5.06 -9.39 -4.72
N SER A 58 -5.26 -8.79 -5.88
CA SER A 58 -4.22 -8.64 -6.89
C SER A 58 -4.32 -7.28 -7.55
N LEU A 59 -3.18 -6.65 -7.84
CA LEU A 59 -3.12 -5.41 -8.63
C LEU A 59 -1.98 -5.44 -9.63
N LYS A 60 -2.01 -4.52 -10.59
CA LYS A 60 -0.85 -4.29 -11.46
C LYS A 60 0.07 -3.23 -10.89
N LEU A 61 1.34 -3.60 -10.78
CA LEU A 61 2.43 -2.70 -10.44
C LEU A 61 3.37 -2.53 -11.63
N GLU A 62 4.11 -1.43 -11.63
CA GLU A 62 5.17 -1.15 -12.59
C GLU A 62 6.54 -1.42 -11.92
N CYS A 63 7.47 -2.18 -12.56
CA CYS A 63 8.82 -2.39 -12.01
C CYS A 63 9.55 -1.04 -12.04
N ASP A 64 10.04 -0.57 -10.89
CA ASP A 64 10.86 0.64 -10.76
C ASP A 64 12.19 0.55 -11.55
N ARG A 65 12.57 -0.66 -11.99
CA ARG A 65 13.82 -0.91 -12.74
C ARG A 65 13.62 -1.05 -14.24
N CYS A 66 12.64 -1.85 -14.69
CA CYS A 66 12.43 -2.14 -16.11
C CYS A 66 11.16 -1.55 -16.71
N LEU A 67 10.38 -0.82 -15.91
CA LEU A 67 9.12 -0.17 -16.32
C LEU A 67 8.06 -1.14 -16.89
N ASN A 68 8.28 -2.45 -16.80
CA ASN A 68 7.28 -3.43 -17.20
C ASN A 68 6.22 -3.56 -16.11
N LYS A 69 4.97 -3.70 -16.55
CA LYS A 69 3.84 -4.01 -15.67
C LYS A 69 3.85 -5.49 -15.30
N TYR A 70 3.54 -5.79 -14.06
CA TYR A 70 3.44 -7.15 -13.53
C TYR A 70 2.30 -7.23 -12.52
N ASP A 71 1.71 -8.41 -12.40
CA ASP A 71 0.69 -8.69 -11.40
C ASP A 71 1.36 -8.91 -10.03
N TYR A 72 0.77 -8.32 -9.01
CA TYR A 72 1.22 -8.39 -7.62
C TYR A 72 0.04 -8.81 -6.75
N ASP A 73 0.17 -9.98 -6.14
CA ASP A 73 -0.79 -10.51 -5.17
C ASP A 73 -0.42 -10.01 -3.77
N PHE A 74 -1.44 -9.71 -2.96
CA PHE A 74 -1.27 -9.31 -1.57
C PHE A 74 -2.27 -10.03 -0.68
N ASP A 75 -1.87 -10.16 0.58
CA ASP A 75 -2.62 -10.74 1.67
C ASP A 75 -2.30 -9.91 2.91
N ILE A 76 -3.32 -9.36 3.55
CA ILE A 76 -3.20 -8.32 4.58
C ILE A 76 -4.16 -8.65 5.72
N ASP A 77 -3.61 -8.75 6.91
CA ASP A 77 -4.38 -8.76 8.15
C ASP A 77 -4.69 -7.32 8.59
N ILE A 78 -5.97 -7.00 8.79
CA ILE A 78 -6.43 -5.75 9.37
C ILE A 78 -6.70 -5.96 10.85
N ASP A 79 -6.17 -5.05 11.68
CA ASP A 79 -6.47 -4.90 13.11
C ASP A 79 -6.46 -3.42 13.47
N GLU A 80 -7.60 -2.76 13.27
CA GLU A 80 -7.75 -1.31 13.46
C GLU A 80 -8.77 -0.99 14.55
N THR A 81 -8.46 0.02 15.36
CA THR A 81 -9.35 0.49 16.43
C THR A 81 -9.78 1.93 16.17
N TYR A 82 -11.08 2.19 16.21
CA TYR A 82 -11.68 3.50 16.03
C TYR A 82 -12.29 4.00 17.34
N ALA A 83 -12.10 5.28 17.66
CA ALA A 83 -12.81 5.96 18.74
C ALA A 83 -14.06 6.65 18.17
N LYS A 84 -15.24 6.37 18.74
CA LYS A 84 -16.52 6.96 18.28
C LYS A 84 -16.60 8.46 18.51
N ARG A 85 -16.00 8.93 19.61
CA ARG A 85 -16.00 10.33 20.05
C ARG A 85 -14.59 10.86 19.99
N SER A 86 -14.47 12.19 19.92
CA SER A 86 -13.15 12.79 19.90
C SER A 86 -12.38 12.46 21.16
N LEU A 87 -11.17 11.93 20.99
CA LEU A 87 -10.25 11.67 22.09
C LEU A 87 -9.87 12.97 22.81
N TYR A 88 -9.93 14.11 22.12
CA TYR A 88 -9.58 15.43 22.66
C TYR A 88 -10.57 15.98 23.69
N ASP A 89 -11.87 15.65 23.58
CA ASP A 89 -12.91 16.18 24.47
C ASP A 89 -13.09 15.34 25.76
N GLU A 90 -12.81 14.03 25.71
CA GLU A 90 -12.99 13.13 26.85
C GLU A 90 -11.70 12.80 27.61
N TYR A 91 -10.52 12.85 26.97
CA TYR A 91 -9.24 12.55 27.60
C TYR A 91 -8.44 13.82 27.92
N SER A 92 -8.90 14.56 28.93
CA SER A 92 -8.11 15.62 29.59
C SER A 92 -6.90 15.09 30.39
N GLN A 93 -6.74 13.76 30.46
CA GLN A 93 -5.58 13.06 30.98
C GLN A 93 -4.83 12.44 29.80
N GLU A 94 -3.52 12.68 29.74
CA GLU A 94 -2.63 12.11 28.71
C GLU A 94 -2.83 10.59 28.62
N LEU A 95 -3.43 10.12 27.52
CA LEU A 95 -3.53 8.69 27.24
C LEU A 95 -2.15 8.23 26.75
N GLU A 96 -1.43 7.45 27.56
CA GLU A 96 -0.23 6.75 27.10
C GLU A 96 -0.65 5.72 26.04
N LEU A 97 -0.47 6.08 24.77
CA LEU A 97 -0.56 5.13 23.66
C LEU A 97 0.56 4.11 23.81
N GLN A 98 0.20 2.84 24.00
CA GLN A 98 1.19 1.77 23.96
C GLN A 98 1.72 1.61 22.54
N SER A 99 3.01 1.29 22.39
CA SER A 99 3.63 1.08 21.08
C SER A 99 2.86 0.00 20.29
N GLY A 100 2.33 0.37 19.13
CA GLY A 100 1.56 -0.54 18.26
C GLY A 100 0.04 -0.45 18.39
N GLN A 101 -0.48 0.38 19.29
CA GLN A 101 -1.93 0.59 19.43
C GLN A 101 -2.31 1.94 18.80
N PHE A 102 -2.53 1.92 17.48
CA PHE A 102 -3.03 3.08 16.76
C PHE A 102 -4.55 3.14 16.93
N ILE A 103 -5.06 4.31 17.32
CA ILE A 103 -6.50 4.55 17.45
C ILE A 103 -6.86 5.67 16.49
N THR A 104 -7.78 5.39 15.57
CA THR A 104 -8.29 6.37 14.63
C THR A 104 -9.50 7.10 15.23
N ASP A 105 -9.43 8.42 15.33
CA ASP A 105 -10.51 9.24 15.86
C ASP A 105 -11.58 9.50 14.77
N LEU A 106 -12.80 8.98 14.96
CA LEU A 106 -13.93 9.24 14.06
C LEU A 106 -14.51 10.65 14.25
N ASN A 107 -14.12 11.35 15.32
CA ASN A 107 -14.55 12.72 15.65
C ASN A 107 -16.08 12.88 15.61
N GLY A 108 -16.81 11.88 16.11
CA GLY A 108 -18.27 11.86 16.11
C GLY A 108 -18.93 11.49 14.78
N ALA A 109 -18.17 11.02 13.78
CA ALA A 109 -18.75 10.41 12.59
C ALA A 109 -19.60 9.19 12.97
N LYS A 110 -20.69 8.99 12.23
CA LYS A 110 -21.65 7.89 12.47
C LYS A 110 -21.40 6.68 11.57
N GLU A 111 -20.37 6.75 10.76
CA GLU A 111 -20.07 5.77 9.73
C GLU A 111 -18.56 5.54 9.65
N ILE A 112 -18.19 4.33 9.27
CA ILE A 112 -16.82 3.92 8.96
C ILE A 112 -16.76 3.71 7.45
N ASP A 113 -15.84 4.41 6.80
CA ASP A 113 -15.56 4.21 5.37
C ASP A 113 -14.64 2.99 5.21
N ILE A 114 -15.24 1.84 4.91
CA ILE A 114 -14.50 0.60 4.72
C ILE A 114 -13.67 0.65 3.44
N TYR A 115 -14.13 1.38 2.43
CA TYR A 115 -13.36 1.54 1.20
C TYR A 115 -12.07 2.31 1.42
N ASP A 116 -12.11 3.38 2.22
CA ASP A 116 -10.91 4.13 2.60
C ASP A 116 -9.95 3.28 3.45
N LEU A 117 -10.48 2.53 4.43
CA LEU A 117 -9.69 1.58 5.22
C LEU A 117 -8.97 0.55 4.34
N LEU A 118 -9.68 -0.08 3.40
CA LEU A 118 -9.10 -1.06 2.48
C LEU A 118 -8.05 -0.41 1.57
N TYR A 119 -8.33 0.79 1.04
CA TYR A 119 -7.38 1.53 0.23
C TYR A 119 -6.08 1.80 0.98
N GLN A 120 -6.18 2.35 2.20
CA GLN A 120 -5.01 2.64 3.05
C GLN A 120 -4.23 1.37 3.37
N SER A 121 -4.93 0.30 3.75
CA SER A 121 -4.31 -1.00 4.09
C SER A 121 -3.51 -1.56 2.92
N VAL A 122 -4.10 -1.55 1.71
CA VAL A 122 -3.41 -2.01 0.50
C VAL A 122 -2.19 -1.15 0.21
N ILE A 123 -2.30 0.18 0.29
CA ILE A 123 -1.17 1.10 0.05
C ILE A 123 -0.02 0.85 1.03
N LEU A 124 -0.32 0.63 2.31
CA LEU A 124 0.68 0.37 3.35
C LEU A 124 1.35 -1.01 3.19
N ALA A 125 0.66 -1.99 2.61
CA ALA A 125 1.20 -3.31 2.33
C ALA A 125 2.10 -3.37 1.08
N LEU A 126 2.05 -2.35 0.21
CA LEU A 126 2.88 -2.32 -0.99
C LEU A 126 4.37 -2.23 -0.65
N PRO A 127 5.24 -2.89 -1.43
CA PRO A 127 6.67 -2.83 -1.20
C PRO A 127 7.22 -1.43 -1.50
N ASN A 128 8.15 -0.96 -0.66
CA ASN A 128 8.87 0.31 -0.86
C ASN A 128 9.59 0.41 -2.22
N LYS A 129 9.99 -0.74 -2.77
CA LYS A 129 10.58 -0.87 -4.11
C LYS A 129 9.80 -1.91 -4.89
N LYS A 130 9.20 -1.49 -5.99
CA LYS A 130 8.36 -2.33 -6.84
C LYS A 130 9.28 -3.01 -7.86
N VAL A 131 9.50 -4.31 -7.70
CA VAL A 131 10.42 -5.06 -8.56
C VAL A 131 9.73 -6.33 -9.03
N CYS A 132 9.62 -6.53 -10.35
CA CYS A 132 8.89 -7.67 -10.92
C CYS A 132 9.57 -9.04 -10.74
N GLY A 133 10.74 -9.09 -10.07
CA GLY A 133 11.42 -10.33 -9.74
C GLY A 133 12.91 -10.16 -9.42
N ILE A 134 13.51 -11.24 -8.92
CA ILE A 134 14.94 -11.34 -8.54
C ILE A 134 15.85 -11.03 -9.75
N ASN A 135 15.36 -11.32 -10.96
CA ASN A 135 16.02 -11.07 -12.24
C ASN A 135 15.40 -9.88 -13.01
N CYS A 136 14.84 -8.83 -12.37
CA CYS A 136 14.46 -7.58 -13.08
C CYS A 136 15.77 -6.94 -13.63
N ASN A 137 16.18 -7.38 -14.82
CA ASN A 137 17.50 -7.20 -15.44
C ASN A 137 17.49 -6.13 -16.54
N GLU A 138 16.98 -4.93 -16.23
CA GLU A 138 17.46 -3.77 -16.99
C GLU A 138 18.80 -3.35 -16.38
N GLY A 139 19.85 -3.70 -17.11
CA GLY A 139 21.22 -3.72 -16.65
C GLY A 139 21.62 -5.13 -16.25
N LEU A 140 22.13 -5.90 -17.21
CA LEU A 140 23.21 -6.83 -16.87
C LEU A 140 24.14 -6.09 -15.90
N PHE A 141 24.41 -6.66 -14.73
CA PHE A 141 25.72 -6.43 -14.14
C PHE A 141 26.71 -7.11 -15.07
N VAL A 142 26.98 -6.48 -16.22
CA VAL A 142 28.15 -6.79 -17.00
C VAL A 142 29.27 -6.42 -16.05
N SER A 143 30.00 -7.40 -15.51
CA SER A 143 31.32 -7.11 -14.95
C SER A 143 32.06 -6.27 -16.00
N ASP A 144 32.83 -5.27 -15.58
CA ASP A 144 33.59 -4.39 -16.48
C ASP A 144 34.41 -5.17 -17.55
N GLU A 145 34.65 -6.46 -17.30
CA GLU A 145 35.31 -7.43 -18.18
C GLU A 145 34.53 -7.81 -19.46
N ASP A 146 33.19 -7.70 -19.49
CA ASP A 146 32.36 -8.15 -20.63
C ASP A 146 31.69 -7.00 -21.41
N MET A 147 31.98 -5.74 -21.07
CA MET A 147 31.42 -4.57 -21.74
C MET A 147 32.40 -4.02 -22.80
N GLU A 148 32.36 -4.55 -24.02
CA GLU A 148 32.97 -3.85 -25.17
C GLU A 148 32.11 -2.63 -25.55
N VAL A 149 32.24 -1.54 -24.80
CA VAL A 149 31.66 -0.25 -25.17
C VAL A 149 32.50 0.35 -26.30
N HIS A 150 32.12 0.07 -27.54
CA HIS A 150 32.69 0.74 -28.70
C HIS A 150 32.08 2.14 -28.86
N ASP A 151 32.73 3.16 -28.28
CA ASP A 151 32.35 4.56 -28.49
C ASP A 151 32.88 5.03 -29.86
N GLU A 152 31.99 5.35 -30.79
CA GLU A 152 32.34 5.85 -32.14
C GLU A 152 33.23 7.11 -32.09
N ARG A 153 33.16 7.91 -31.02
CA ARG A 153 34.06 9.06 -30.84
C ARG A 153 35.51 8.64 -30.61
N MET A 154 35.75 7.41 -30.14
CA MET A 154 37.09 6.87 -29.94
C MET A 154 37.79 6.45 -31.24
N ASP A 155 37.04 6.22 -32.32
CA ASP A 155 37.62 5.92 -33.64
C ASP A 155 38.43 7.09 -34.21
N VAL A 156 38.14 8.31 -33.77
CA VAL A 156 38.91 9.50 -34.14
C VAL A 156 40.40 9.33 -33.77
N PHE A 157 40.69 8.70 -32.62
CA PHE A 157 42.05 8.55 -32.11
C PHE A 157 42.90 7.56 -32.91
N LYS A 158 42.27 6.63 -33.64
CA LYS A 158 42.98 5.71 -34.54
C LYS A 158 43.64 6.44 -35.71
N ASN A 159 43.12 7.61 -36.07
CA ASN A 159 43.57 8.41 -37.21
C ASN A 159 44.33 9.69 -36.80
N ILE A 160 44.51 9.96 -35.51
CA ILE A 160 45.27 11.13 -35.04
C ILE A 160 46.75 10.89 -35.30
N LYS A 161 47.34 11.67 -36.23
CA LYS A 161 48.78 11.73 -36.42
C LYS A 161 49.39 12.71 -35.42
N ILE A 162 50.00 12.19 -34.36
CA ILE A 162 50.77 13.00 -33.41
C ILE A 162 52.12 13.29 -34.07
N ASN A 163 52.38 14.55 -34.40
CA ASN A 163 53.68 14.97 -34.91
C ASN A 163 54.54 15.40 -33.70
N PRO A 164 55.53 14.60 -33.27
CA PRO A 164 56.38 15.01 -32.16
C PRO A 164 57.18 16.24 -32.57
N LYS A 165 57.13 17.31 -31.76
CA LYS A 165 58.06 18.43 -31.92
C LYS A 165 59.46 17.92 -31.54
N ASN A 166 60.33 17.80 -32.54
CA ASN A 166 61.76 17.56 -32.34
C ASN A 166 62.33 18.69 -31.48
N ASN A 167 62.87 18.34 -30.31
CA ASN A 167 63.74 19.20 -29.51
C ASN A 167 65.20 18.98 -29.95
#